data_AF-A0A7J3AMT5-F1
#
_entry.id   AF-A0A7J3AMT5-F1
#
_cell.length_a   1.000
_cell.length_b   1.000
_cell.length_c   1.000
_cell.angle_alpha   90.00
_cell.angle_beta   90.00
_cell.angle_gamma   90.00
#
_symmetry.space_group_name_H-M   'P 1'
#
loop_
_entity.id
_entity.type
_entity.pdbx_description
1 polymer ?
#
loop_
_entity_poly.entity_id
_entity_poly.type
_entity_poly.pdbx_seq_one_letter_code
_entity_poly.pdbx_strand_id
1 'polypeptide(L)'
;MTEIVKKKAICPLDEVAIRTLNELMTNLESEIKKFENALNTSFSWKSLQNDAEGIYELTNAIKEKLSNAGIPSSSVSSMHQHAFYMKKYANEKNRSPIDRNLISLKIKFKNVNEEIERAAKDLFLISNEIVKEIESIIDPIAKGYLDESCRCLSAGAYRASIVMSGCALESLVRNIYRETMKKDPSKIPFANLVEQLENTHNLSKDQSAIIHICRNFRNLTSHPSGFESTKGDAEALIKLVIEQIKKCQ
;
A
#
# COMPACT_ATOMS: atom_id res chain seq x y z
N MET A 1 12.05 5.85 -33.16
CA MET A 1 12.48 5.83 -31.75
C MET A 1 11.25 6.06 -30.90
N THR A 2 10.71 5.01 -30.31
CA THR A 2 9.54 5.09 -29.42
C THR A 2 10.07 5.37 -28.02
N GLU A 3 9.81 6.56 -27.48
CA GLU A 3 10.08 6.84 -26.08
C GLU A 3 9.26 5.86 -25.23
N ILE A 4 9.93 4.89 -24.63
CA ILE A 4 9.35 4.09 -23.56
C ILE A 4 9.21 5.05 -22.39
N VAL A 5 8.03 5.63 -22.26
CA VAL A 5 7.63 6.40 -21.07
C VAL A 5 7.79 5.45 -19.89
N LYS A 6 8.88 5.63 -19.13
CA LYS A 6 9.09 4.93 -17.85
C LYS A 6 7.93 5.34 -16.94
N LYS A 7 6.88 4.54 -16.88
CA LYS A 7 5.84 4.68 -15.85
C LYS A 7 6.57 4.64 -14.52
N LYS A 8 6.63 5.78 -13.83
CA LYS A 8 7.21 5.90 -12.50
C LYS A 8 6.46 4.88 -11.64
N ALA A 9 7.18 3.98 -10.98
CA ALA A 9 6.58 2.97 -10.12
C ALA A 9 5.67 3.69 -9.12
N ILE A 10 4.38 3.35 -9.14
CA ILE A 10 3.40 3.90 -8.22
C ILE A 10 3.72 3.28 -6.85
N CYS A 11 4.20 4.11 -5.93
CA CYS A 11 4.33 3.72 -4.54
C CYS A 11 2.92 3.74 -3.94
N PRO A 12 2.32 2.61 -3.54
CA PRO A 12 1.05 2.65 -2.84
C PRO A 12 1.19 3.44 -1.54
N LEU A 13 0.04 3.92 -1.04
CA LEU A 13 -0.04 4.53 0.26
C LEU A 13 0.44 3.54 1.33
N ASP A 14 1.59 3.80 1.91
CA ASP A 14 2.04 3.14 3.13
C ASP A 14 1.39 3.79 4.37
N GLU A 15 1.61 3.17 5.55
CA GLU A 15 1.06 3.67 6.81
C GLU A 15 1.50 5.11 7.11
N VAL A 16 2.75 5.47 6.75
CA VAL A 16 3.31 6.81 6.97
C VAL A 16 2.61 7.83 6.08
N ALA A 17 2.35 7.50 4.82
CA ALA A 17 1.62 8.32 3.86
C ALA A 17 0.17 8.52 4.31
N ILE A 18 -0.51 7.47 4.78
CA ILE A 18 -1.88 7.56 5.33
C ILE A 18 -1.90 8.47 6.55
N ARG A 19 -0.97 8.29 7.50
CA ARG A 19 -0.88 9.14 8.70
C ARG A 19 -0.65 10.60 8.33
N THR A 20 0.26 10.86 7.40
CA THR A 20 0.55 12.21 6.90
C THR A 20 -0.68 12.82 6.22
N LEU A 21 -1.41 12.05 5.41
CA LEU A 21 -2.64 12.50 4.78
C LEU A 21 -3.73 12.82 5.80
N ASN A 22 -3.92 11.98 6.82
CA ASN A 22 -4.88 12.22 7.90
C ASN A 22 -4.55 13.50 8.67
N GLU A 23 -3.26 13.76 8.94
CA GLU A 23 -2.81 14.99 9.59
C GLU A 23 -3.10 16.22 8.71
N LEU A 24 -2.77 16.16 7.42
CA LEU A 24 -3.07 17.24 6.46
C LEU A 24 -4.57 17.50 6.34
N MET A 25 -5.40 16.44 6.31
CA MET A 25 -6.86 16.56 6.27
C MET A 25 -7.41 17.19 7.54
N THR A 26 -6.89 16.83 8.71
CA THR A 26 -7.26 17.42 10.00
C THR A 26 -6.93 18.92 10.04
N ASN A 27 -5.72 19.28 9.57
CA ASN A 27 -5.30 20.68 9.48
C ASN A 27 -6.18 21.47 8.51
N LEU A 28 -6.50 20.89 7.34
CA LEU A 28 -7.39 21.51 6.36
C LEU A 28 -8.80 21.73 6.91
N GLU A 29 -9.36 20.77 7.64
CA GLU A 29 -10.66 20.94 8.30
C GLU A 29 -10.66 22.11 9.29
N SER A 30 -9.59 22.24 10.07
CA SER A 30 -9.40 23.32 11.04
C SER A 30 -9.34 24.69 10.36
N GLU A 31 -8.59 24.81 9.26
CA GLU A 31 -8.50 26.05 8.48
C GLU A 31 -9.81 26.40 7.77
N ILE A 32 -10.55 25.42 7.24
CA ILE A 32 -11.90 25.63 6.70
C ILE A 32 -12.84 26.20 7.78
N LYS A 33 -12.79 25.67 9.00
CA LYS A 33 -13.60 26.17 10.13
C LYS A 33 -13.22 27.58 10.55
N LYS A 34 -11.92 27.91 10.61
CA LYS A 34 -11.45 29.29 10.86
C LYS A 34 -11.97 30.25 9.80
N PHE A 35 -11.80 29.90 8.51
CA PHE A 35 -12.24 30.72 7.39
C PHE A 35 -13.75 30.96 7.41
N GLU A 36 -14.55 29.93 7.69
CA GLU A 36 -16.01 30.03 7.83
C GLU A 36 -16.40 30.94 9.00
N ASN A 37 -15.73 30.83 10.14
CA ASN A 37 -15.96 31.73 11.28
C ASN A 37 -15.59 33.17 10.96
N ALA A 38 -14.48 33.41 10.25
CA ALA A 38 -14.11 34.74 9.79
C ALA A 38 -15.19 35.32 8.89
N LEU A 39 -15.69 34.59 7.89
CA LEU A 39 -16.76 35.08 7.01
C LEU A 39 -18.05 35.47 7.74
N ASN A 40 -18.36 34.79 8.84
CA ASN A 40 -19.59 34.98 9.61
C ASN A 40 -19.47 36.05 10.71
N THR A 41 -18.25 36.46 11.07
CA THR A 41 -17.99 37.50 12.07
C THR A 41 -17.51 38.78 11.38
N SER A 42 -17.52 39.93 12.06
CA SER A 42 -17.11 41.21 11.47
C SER A 42 -15.62 41.17 11.07
N PHE A 43 -15.33 40.76 9.83
CA PHE A 43 -13.99 40.37 9.39
C PHE A 43 -13.19 41.50 8.75
N SER A 44 -11.87 41.33 8.74
CA SER A 44 -10.98 42.08 7.86
C SER A 44 -10.65 41.25 6.62
N TRP A 45 -10.62 41.91 5.46
CA TRP A 45 -10.20 41.26 4.20
C TRP A 45 -8.82 40.64 4.28
N LYS A 46 -7.91 41.23 5.07
CA LYS A 46 -6.56 40.70 5.28
C LYS A 46 -6.58 39.34 6.01
N SER A 47 -7.47 39.17 6.99
CA SER A 47 -7.64 37.87 7.66
C SER A 47 -8.14 36.81 6.67
N LEU A 48 -9.18 37.12 5.89
CA LEU A 48 -9.72 36.19 4.89
C LEU A 48 -8.67 35.80 3.83
N GLN A 49 -7.81 36.74 3.43
CA GLN A 49 -6.73 36.45 2.47
C GLN A 49 -5.73 35.44 3.05
N ASN A 50 -5.30 35.64 4.29
CA ASN A 50 -4.37 34.72 4.97
C ASN A 50 -4.99 33.33 5.14
N ASP A 51 -6.24 33.26 5.60
CA ASP A 51 -6.94 32.00 5.82
C ASP A 51 -7.17 31.25 4.48
N ALA A 52 -7.51 31.98 3.40
CA ALA A 52 -7.66 31.38 2.07
C ALA A 52 -6.32 30.87 1.49
N GLU A 53 -5.20 31.55 1.79
CA GLU A 53 -3.86 31.09 1.43
C GLU A 53 -3.55 29.75 2.12
N GLY A 54 -3.78 29.64 3.43
CA GLY A 54 -3.55 28.42 4.18
C GLY A 54 -4.35 27.23 3.65
N ILE A 55 -5.64 27.44 3.31
CA ILE A 55 -6.47 26.42 2.65
C ILE A 55 -5.87 26.03 1.28
N TYR A 56 -5.43 26.99 0.47
CA TYR A 56 -4.81 26.72 -0.82
C TYR A 56 -3.53 25.87 -0.70
N GLU A 57 -2.63 26.25 0.20
CA GLU A 57 -1.38 25.52 0.44
C GLU A 57 -1.63 24.08 0.90
N LEU A 58 -2.55 23.87 1.86
CA LEU A 58 -2.91 22.54 2.36
C LEU A 58 -3.53 21.67 1.26
N THR A 59 -4.45 22.21 0.46
CA THR A 59 -5.02 21.44 -0.67
C THR A 59 -3.98 21.09 -1.72
N ASN A 60 -2.97 21.94 -1.95
CA ASN A 60 -1.85 21.63 -2.85
C ASN A 60 -0.98 20.50 -2.29
N ALA A 61 -0.63 20.55 -0.99
CA ALA A 61 0.14 19.50 -0.33
C ALA A 61 -0.56 18.13 -0.38
N ILE A 62 -1.88 18.10 -0.14
CA ILE A 62 -2.70 16.88 -0.27
C ILE A 62 -2.68 16.36 -1.71
N LYS A 63 -2.85 17.25 -2.70
CA LYS A 63 -2.80 16.90 -4.12
C LYS A 63 -1.45 16.28 -4.53
N GLU A 64 -0.34 16.89 -4.11
CA GLU A 64 1.00 16.37 -4.40
C GLU A 64 1.21 15.00 -3.75
N LYS A 65 0.80 14.82 -2.49
CA LYS A 65 0.91 13.53 -1.80
C LYS A 65 0.11 12.42 -2.46
N LEU A 66 -1.15 12.67 -2.82
CA LEU A 66 -1.98 11.69 -3.50
C LEU A 66 -1.49 11.39 -4.92
N SER A 67 -1.02 12.41 -5.65
CA SER A 67 -0.39 12.21 -6.96
C SER A 67 0.88 11.37 -6.87
N ASN A 68 1.71 11.58 -5.85
CA ASN A 68 2.93 10.78 -5.62
C ASN A 68 2.60 9.34 -5.23
N ALA A 69 1.47 9.12 -4.54
CA ALA A 69 0.92 7.80 -4.25
C ALA A 69 0.22 7.15 -5.46
N GLY A 70 0.22 7.81 -6.63
CA GLY A 70 -0.45 7.36 -7.84
C GLY A 70 -1.97 7.20 -7.67
N ILE A 71 -2.58 8.01 -6.82
CA ILE A 71 -4.04 8.09 -6.65
C ILE A 71 -4.54 9.28 -7.49
N PRO A 72 -5.05 9.04 -8.70
CA PRO A 72 -5.62 10.10 -9.51
C PRO A 72 -7.00 10.44 -8.94
N SER A 73 -7.08 11.55 -8.22
CA SER A 73 -8.34 12.02 -7.65
C SER A 73 -8.77 13.31 -8.33
N SER A 74 -9.72 13.18 -9.25
CA SER A 74 -10.47 14.31 -9.81
C SER A 74 -11.15 15.10 -8.68
N SER A 75 -11.55 14.43 -7.59
CA SER A 75 -12.05 15.03 -6.36
C SER A 75 -11.04 16.00 -5.73
N VAL A 76 -9.77 15.60 -5.58
CA VAL A 76 -8.70 16.45 -5.02
C VAL A 76 -8.35 17.61 -5.94
N SER A 77 -8.31 17.38 -7.26
CA SER A 77 -8.05 18.45 -8.22
C SER A 77 -9.16 19.50 -8.19
N SER A 78 -10.42 19.07 -8.08
CA SER A 78 -11.57 19.95 -7.92
C SER A 78 -11.54 20.69 -6.57
N MET A 79 -11.17 20.02 -5.48
CA MET A 79 -10.99 20.63 -4.16
C MET A 79 -9.96 21.78 -4.22
N HIS A 80 -8.78 21.51 -4.79
CA HIS A 80 -7.72 22.50 -4.95
C HIS A 80 -8.15 23.68 -5.85
N GLN A 81 -8.93 23.42 -6.91
CA GLN A 81 -9.46 24.47 -7.77
C GLN A 81 -10.40 25.42 -7.01
N HIS A 82 -11.26 24.91 -6.14
CA HIS A 82 -12.13 25.75 -5.32
C HIS A 82 -11.34 26.57 -4.30
N ALA A 83 -10.31 26.00 -3.68
CA ALA A 83 -9.39 26.73 -2.80
C ALA A 83 -8.67 27.87 -3.54
N PHE A 84 -8.19 27.62 -4.76
CA PHE A 84 -7.60 28.64 -5.62
C PHE A 84 -8.57 29.81 -5.89
N TYR A 85 -9.83 29.51 -6.22
CA TYR A 85 -10.82 30.56 -6.45
C TYR A 85 -11.15 31.35 -5.17
N MET A 86 -11.23 30.69 -4.01
CA MET A 86 -11.41 31.40 -2.73
C MET A 86 -10.28 32.40 -2.48
N LYS A 87 -9.01 31.97 -2.65
CA LYS A 87 -7.83 32.84 -2.55
C LYS A 87 -7.91 34.02 -3.53
N LYS A 88 -8.23 33.75 -4.80
CA LYS A 88 -8.39 34.80 -5.83
C LYS A 88 -9.43 35.83 -5.41
N TYR A 89 -10.63 35.40 -5.00
CA TYR A 89 -11.73 36.30 -4.69
C TYR A 89 -11.57 37.02 -3.33
N ALA A 90 -10.81 36.46 -2.39
CA ALA A 90 -10.39 37.16 -1.18
C ALA A 90 -9.46 38.35 -1.50
N ASN A 91 -8.58 38.21 -2.50
CA ASN A 91 -7.76 39.32 -3.00
C ASN A 91 -8.58 40.41 -3.71
N GLU A 92 -9.59 40.00 -4.48
CA GLU A 92 -10.52 40.91 -5.17
C GLU A 92 -11.59 41.51 -4.24
N LYS A 93 -11.62 41.11 -2.96
CA LYS A 93 -12.62 41.53 -1.97
C LYS A 93 -14.06 41.23 -2.41
N ASN A 94 -14.28 40.08 -3.04
CA ASN A 94 -15.57 39.68 -3.60
C ASN A 94 -16.17 38.49 -2.85
N ARG A 95 -17.16 38.74 -2.00
CA ARG A 95 -17.73 37.73 -1.08
C ARG A 95 -18.57 36.65 -1.77
N SER A 96 -19.43 37.02 -2.72
CA SER A 96 -20.39 36.06 -3.30
C SER A 96 -19.74 34.84 -3.97
N PRO A 97 -18.65 34.98 -4.75
CA PRO A 97 -17.89 33.85 -5.25
C PRO A 97 -17.18 33.04 -4.15
N ILE A 98 -16.74 33.68 -3.06
CA ILE A 98 -16.10 32.98 -1.93
C ILE A 98 -17.09 32.00 -1.30
N ASP A 99 -18.29 32.46 -0.96
CA ASP A 99 -19.32 31.62 -0.31
C ASP A 99 -19.65 30.37 -1.15
N ARG A 100 -19.82 30.55 -2.47
CA ARG A 100 -20.09 29.44 -3.40
C ARG A 100 -18.94 28.43 -3.48
N ASN A 101 -17.70 28.91 -3.51
CA ASN A 101 -16.54 28.03 -3.55
C ASN A 101 -16.30 27.33 -2.21
N LEU A 102 -16.58 27.97 -1.08
CA LEU A 102 -16.49 27.34 0.25
C LEU A 102 -17.45 26.16 0.38
N ILE A 103 -18.71 26.31 -0.05
CA ILE A 103 -19.69 25.21 -0.06
C ILE A 103 -19.17 24.03 -0.90
N SER A 104 -18.68 24.33 -2.11
CA SER A 104 -18.16 23.29 -3.01
C SER A 104 -16.91 22.62 -2.43
N LEU A 105 -15.99 23.39 -1.85
CA LEU A 105 -14.80 22.90 -1.17
C LEU A 105 -15.16 21.92 -0.05
N LYS A 106 -16.13 22.24 0.82
CA LYS A 106 -16.57 21.37 1.92
C LYS A 106 -17.11 20.02 1.43
N ILE A 107 -17.89 20.03 0.34
CA ILE A 107 -18.39 18.80 -0.30
C ILE A 107 -17.21 17.96 -0.83
N LYS A 108 -16.28 18.59 -1.55
CA LYS A 108 -15.12 17.88 -2.10
C LYS A 108 -14.18 17.36 -1.01
N PHE A 109 -13.96 18.14 0.05
CA PHE A 109 -13.19 17.73 1.22
C PHE A 109 -13.76 16.44 1.84
N LYS A 110 -15.08 16.38 2.06
CA LYS A 110 -15.74 15.18 2.58
C LYS A 110 -15.50 13.96 1.69
N ASN A 111 -15.68 14.11 0.38
CA ASN A 111 -15.46 13.02 -0.57
C ASN A 111 -14.00 12.52 -0.57
N VAL A 112 -13.04 13.45 -0.54
CA VAL A 112 -11.61 13.11 -0.47
C VAL A 112 -11.29 12.39 0.85
N ASN A 113 -11.88 12.82 1.96
CA ASN A 113 -11.69 12.16 3.26
C ASN A 113 -12.23 10.72 3.24
N GLU A 114 -13.43 10.50 2.70
CA GLU A 114 -14.01 9.15 2.54
C GLU A 114 -13.18 8.25 1.61
N GLU A 115 -12.59 8.81 0.54
CA GLU A 115 -11.65 8.10 -0.35
C GLU A 115 -10.39 7.66 0.41
N ILE A 116 -9.79 8.55 1.21
CA ILE A 116 -8.60 8.25 2.04
C ILE A 116 -8.93 7.20 3.09
N GLU A 117 -10.06 7.32 3.79
CA GLU A 117 -10.49 6.35 4.80
C GLU A 117 -10.74 4.96 4.20
N ARG A 118 -11.33 4.89 2.99
CA ARG A 118 -11.52 3.62 2.29
C ARG A 118 -10.18 3.00 1.92
N ALA A 119 -9.27 3.78 1.32
CA ALA A 119 -7.94 3.32 0.96
C ALA A 119 -7.16 2.82 2.20
N ALA A 120 -7.29 3.52 3.33
CA ALA A 120 -6.70 3.08 4.59
C ALA A 120 -7.31 1.76 5.06
N LYS A 121 -8.64 1.63 5.09
CA LYS A 121 -9.31 0.38 5.47
C LYS A 121 -8.90 -0.80 4.60
N ASP A 122 -8.80 -0.61 3.29
CA ASP A 122 -8.40 -1.66 2.36
C ASP A 122 -6.93 -2.09 2.56
N LEU A 123 -6.06 -1.16 2.96
CA LEU A 123 -4.68 -1.47 3.35
C LEU A 123 -4.65 -2.27 4.66
N PHE A 124 -5.42 -1.85 5.66
CA PHE A 124 -5.44 -2.49 6.98
C PHE A 124 -6.11 -3.87 6.99
N LEU A 125 -7.22 -4.06 6.28
CA LEU A 125 -7.98 -5.32 6.27
C LEU A 125 -7.15 -6.50 5.75
N ILE A 126 -6.47 -6.30 4.63
CA ILE A 126 -5.67 -7.37 4.02
C ILE A 126 -4.44 -7.67 4.88
N SER A 127 -3.84 -6.64 5.49
CA SER A 127 -2.69 -6.85 6.38
C SER A 127 -3.07 -7.61 7.65
N ASN A 128 -4.22 -7.33 8.27
CA ASN A 128 -4.53 -7.86 9.61
C ASN A 128 -4.85 -9.35 9.64
N GLU A 129 -5.56 -9.88 8.63
CA GLU A 129 -5.83 -11.32 8.55
C GLU A 129 -4.55 -12.09 8.27
N ILE A 130 -3.78 -11.65 7.27
CA ILE A 130 -2.50 -12.27 6.90
C ILE A 130 -1.51 -12.23 8.06
N VAL A 131 -1.35 -11.09 8.73
CA VAL A 131 -0.45 -10.94 9.89
C VAL A 131 -0.85 -11.88 11.03
N LYS A 132 -2.15 -11.99 11.35
CA LYS A 132 -2.63 -12.96 12.35
C LYS A 132 -2.30 -14.39 11.98
N GLU A 133 -2.39 -14.73 10.69
CA GLU A 133 -2.00 -16.05 10.23
C GLU A 133 -0.48 -16.29 10.32
N ILE A 134 0.34 -15.27 10.04
CA ILE A 134 1.80 -15.34 10.19
C ILE A 134 2.20 -15.54 11.66
N GLU A 135 1.48 -14.93 12.60
CA GLU A 135 1.71 -15.12 14.03
C GLU A 135 1.54 -16.58 14.48
N SER A 136 0.76 -17.39 13.75
CA SER A 136 0.59 -18.82 14.02
C SER A 136 1.71 -19.72 13.48
N ILE A 137 2.67 -19.16 12.74
CA ILE A 137 3.78 -19.90 12.12
C ILE A 137 4.87 -20.18 13.18
N ILE A 138 5.15 -21.47 13.41
CA ILE A 138 6.15 -21.92 14.41
C ILE A 138 7.60 -21.64 13.97
N ASP A 139 7.94 -21.88 12.69
CA ASP A 139 9.30 -21.67 12.18
C ASP A 139 9.64 -20.15 12.16
N PRO A 140 10.60 -19.69 12.99
CA PRO A 140 10.91 -18.26 13.10
C PRO A 140 11.56 -17.67 11.85
N ILE A 141 12.28 -18.48 11.06
CA ILE A 141 12.89 -18.03 9.80
C ILE A 141 11.81 -17.86 8.74
N ALA A 142 10.92 -18.84 8.61
CA ALA A 142 9.78 -18.74 7.70
C ALA A 142 8.88 -17.55 8.07
N LYS A 143 8.61 -17.36 9.37
CA LYS A 143 7.87 -16.21 9.89
C LYS A 143 8.52 -14.89 9.48
N GLY A 144 9.83 -14.73 9.70
CA GLY A 144 10.56 -13.52 9.33
C GLY A 144 10.51 -13.19 7.84
N TYR A 145 10.57 -14.21 6.97
CA TYR A 145 10.38 -14.02 5.53
C TYR A 145 8.95 -13.60 5.15
N LEU A 146 7.93 -14.15 5.81
CA LEU A 146 6.53 -13.77 5.58
C LEU A 146 6.21 -12.36 6.09
N ASP A 147 6.77 -11.96 7.23
CA ASP A 147 6.67 -10.59 7.74
C ASP A 147 7.23 -9.58 6.73
N GLU A 148 8.42 -9.87 6.20
CA GLU A 148 9.05 -9.02 5.18
C GLU A 148 8.28 -9.05 3.85
N SER A 149 7.66 -10.19 3.51
CA SER A 149 6.75 -10.26 2.37
C SER A 149 5.55 -9.33 2.52
N CYS A 150 4.95 -9.24 3.71
CA CYS A 150 3.84 -8.33 4.00
C CYS A 150 4.25 -6.86 3.94
N ARG A 151 5.46 -6.53 4.41
CA ARG A 151 6.03 -5.18 4.26
C ARG A 151 6.24 -4.82 2.79
N CYS A 152 6.80 -5.74 2.00
CA CYS A 152 6.95 -5.56 0.56
C CYS A 152 5.60 -5.35 -0.15
N LEU A 153 4.57 -6.13 0.23
CA LEU A 153 3.21 -5.98 -0.28
C LEU A 153 2.65 -4.58 0.04
N SER A 154 2.80 -4.15 1.29
CA SER A 154 2.33 -2.84 1.77
C SER A 154 3.03 -1.68 1.08
N ALA A 155 4.32 -1.85 0.75
CA ALA A 155 5.12 -0.89 -0.01
C ALA A 155 4.91 -0.97 -1.54
N GLY A 156 4.04 -1.85 -2.04
CA GLY A 156 3.79 -2.03 -3.46
C GLY A 156 4.90 -2.72 -4.24
N ALA A 157 5.89 -3.25 -3.54
CA ALA A 157 6.97 -4.04 -4.09
C ALA A 157 6.49 -5.48 -4.30
N TYR A 158 5.45 -5.69 -5.11
CA TYR A 158 4.76 -6.99 -5.26
C TYR A 158 5.70 -8.12 -5.70
N ARG A 159 6.66 -7.82 -6.58
CA ARG A 159 7.70 -8.78 -6.99
C ARG A 159 8.59 -9.20 -5.82
N ALA A 160 9.00 -8.24 -4.98
CA ALA A 160 9.80 -8.54 -3.80
C ALA A 160 8.98 -9.35 -2.78
N SER A 161 7.70 -9.02 -2.60
CA SER A 161 6.79 -9.80 -1.75
C SER A 161 6.71 -11.25 -2.21
N ILE A 162 6.50 -11.51 -3.49
CA ILE A 162 6.49 -12.88 -4.05
C ILE A 162 7.82 -13.60 -3.79
N VAL A 163 8.96 -12.93 -3.98
CA VAL A 163 10.28 -13.51 -3.71
C VAL A 163 10.41 -13.89 -2.23
N MET A 164 10.00 -13.01 -1.31
CA MET A 164 10.08 -13.26 0.13
C MET A 164 9.15 -14.39 0.58
N SER A 165 7.94 -14.47 0.03
CA SER A 165 7.04 -15.62 0.25
C SER A 165 7.69 -16.93 -0.22
N GLY A 166 8.33 -16.93 -1.38
CA GLY A 166 9.07 -18.11 -1.87
C GLY A 166 10.26 -18.49 -0.98
N CYS A 167 10.97 -17.51 -0.42
CA CYS A 167 12.05 -17.74 0.56
C CYS A 167 11.55 -18.37 1.86
N ALA A 168 10.38 -17.94 2.35
CA ALA A 168 9.74 -18.56 3.53
C ALA A 168 9.49 -20.07 3.31
N LEU A 169 8.91 -20.41 2.16
CA LEU A 169 8.62 -21.79 1.80
C LEU A 169 9.90 -22.62 1.61
N GLU A 170 10.92 -22.05 0.97
CA GLU A 170 12.22 -22.70 0.81
C GLU A 170 12.89 -22.97 2.16
N SER A 171 12.80 -22.04 3.12
CA SER A 171 13.30 -22.23 4.49
C SER A 171 12.67 -23.43 5.17
N LEU A 172 11.33 -23.53 5.12
CA LEU A 172 10.59 -24.65 5.70
C LEU A 172 11.03 -25.98 5.12
N VAL A 173 11.02 -26.11 3.78
CA VAL A 173 11.38 -27.37 3.10
C VAL A 173 12.81 -27.79 3.43
N ARG A 174 13.74 -26.82 3.52
CA ARG A 174 15.11 -27.09 3.96
C ARG A 174 15.14 -27.57 5.41
N ASN A 175 14.30 -27.03 6.29
CA ASN A 175 14.23 -27.48 7.67
C ASN A 175 13.69 -28.91 7.78
N ILE A 176 12.58 -29.22 7.11
CA ILE A 176 12.01 -30.59 7.04
C ILE A 176 13.08 -31.56 6.52
N TYR A 177 13.77 -31.21 5.44
CA TYR A 177 14.85 -32.03 4.90
C TYR A 177 15.94 -32.30 5.94
N ARG A 178 16.41 -31.26 6.64
CA ARG A 178 17.43 -31.39 7.67
C ARG A 178 16.99 -32.33 8.79
N GLU A 179 15.74 -32.20 9.23
CA GLU A 179 15.17 -32.97 10.32
C GLU A 179 14.96 -34.44 9.95
N THR A 180 14.43 -34.72 8.75
CA THR A 180 14.17 -36.07 8.27
C THR A 180 15.45 -36.79 7.84
N MET A 181 16.28 -36.13 7.03
CA MET A 181 17.43 -36.78 6.37
C MET A 181 18.70 -36.73 7.21
N LYS A 182 18.72 -35.93 8.29
CA LYS A 182 19.90 -35.66 9.12
C LYS A 182 21.13 -35.22 8.30
N LYS A 183 20.89 -34.46 7.24
CA LYS A 183 21.89 -33.93 6.29
C LYS A 183 21.75 -32.43 6.13
N ASP A 184 22.85 -31.75 5.82
CA ASP A 184 22.83 -30.32 5.50
C ASP A 184 22.23 -30.09 4.10
N PRO A 185 21.10 -29.37 3.98
CA PRO A 185 20.49 -29.08 2.69
C PRO A 185 21.18 -27.93 1.92
N SER A 186 22.12 -27.19 2.52
CA SER A 186 22.62 -25.90 2.00
C SER A 186 23.12 -25.96 0.55
N LYS A 187 23.74 -27.06 0.15
CA LYS A 187 24.31 -27.28 -1.21
C LYS A 187 23.39 -28.03 -2.15
N ILE A 188 22.20 -28.44 -1.69
CA ILE A 188 21.26 -29.19 -2.50
C ILE A 188 20.33 -28.20 -3.23
N PRO A 189 20.19 -28.32 -4.56
CA PRO A 189 19.23 -27.52 -5.31
C PRO A 189 17.82 -27.69 -4.78
N PHE A 190 17.06 -26.59 -4.70
CA PHE A 190 15.74 -26.59 -4.06
C PHE A 190 14.76 -27.61 -4.67
N ALA A 191 14.76 -27.78 -5.99
CA ALA A 191 13.90 -28.78 -6.66
C ALA A 191 14.22 -30.22 -6.21
N ASN A 192 15.51 -30.53 -6.02
CA ASN A 192 15.96 -31.86 -5.61
C ASN A 192 15.59 -32.15 -4.14
N LEU A 193 15.48 -31.11 -3.29
CA LEU A 193 15.00 -31.27 -1.92
C LEU A 193 13.54 -31.71 -1.89
N VAL A 194 12.68 -31.07 -2.71
CA VAL A 194 11.25 -31.40 -2.80
C VAL A 194 11.05 -32.83 -3.28
N GLU A 195 11.74 -33.22 -4.36
CA GLU A 195 11.68 -34.59 -4.90
C GLU A 195 12.10 -35.65 -3.87
N GLN A 196 13.20 -35.41 -3.13
CA GLN A 196 13.66 -36.35 -2.09
C GLN A 196 12.67 -36.46 -0.92
N LEU A 197 12.02 -35.37 -0.53
CA LEU A 197 11.01 -35.38 0.53
C LEU A 197 9.71 -36.07 0.08
N GLU A 198 9.31 -35.90 -1.18
CA GLU A 198 8.18 -36.63 -1.76
C GLU A 198 8.45 -38.14 -1.80
N ASN A 199 9.62 -38.54 -2.28
CA ASN A 199 10.04 -39.95 -2.37
C ASN A 199 10.13 -40.64 -1.01
N THR A 200 10.30 -39.88 0.08
CA THR A 200 10.30 -40.39 1.45
C THR A 200 8.96 -40.20 2.17
N HIS A 201 7.92 -39.79 1.45
CA HIS A 201 6.58 -39.52 1.97
C HIS A 201 6.51 -38.47 3.09
N ASN A 202 7.51 -37.58 3.18
CA ASN A 202 7.48 -36.42 4.08
C ASN A 202 6.73 -35.24 3.46
N LEU A 203 6.52 -35.27 2.14
CA LEU A 203 5.60 -34.40 1.42
C LEU A 203 4.65 -35.26 0.59
N SER A 204 3.38 -34.87 0.55
CA SER A 204 2.43 -35.43 -0.41
C SER A 204 2.66 -34.86 -1.80
N LYS A 205 2.16 -35.54 -2.84
CA LYS A 205 2.23 -35.06 -4.23
C LYS A 205 1.60 -33.68 -4.41
N ASP A 206 0.49 -33.42 -3.72
CA ASP A 206 -0.19 -32.12 -3.77
C ASP A 206 0.65 -31.01 -3.14
N GLN A 207 1.30 -31.31 -2.00
CA GLN A 207 2.22 -30.38 -1.35
C GLN A 207 3.43 -30.06 -2.25
N SER A 208 4.05 -31.08 -2.84
CA SER A 208 5.13 -30.91 -3.81
C SER A 208 4.70 -30.05 -5.00
N ALA A 209 3.52 -30.29 -5.56
CA ALA A 209 2.99 -29.53 -6.68
C ALA A 209 2.81 -28.04 -6.32
N ILE A 210 2.23 -27.74 -5.15
CA ILE A 210 2.09 -26.36 -4.65
C ILE A 210 3.46 -25.71 -4.47
N ILE A 211 4.43 -26.41 -3.88
CA ILE A 211 5.79 -25.90 -3.70
C ILE A 211 6.44 -25.56 -5.06
N HIS A 212 6.25 -26.41 -6.08
CA HIS A 212 6.75 -26.15 -7.42
C HIS A 212 6.08 -24.94 -8.07
N ILE A 213 4.77 -24.73 -7.88
CA ILE A 213 4.07 -23.53 -8.33
C ILE A 213 4.69 -22.28 -7.69
N CYS A 214 4.82 -22.26 -6.36
CA CYS A 214 5.40 -21.12 -5.64
C CYS A 214 6.84 -20.82 -6.08
N ARG A 215 7.65 -21.86 -6.29
CA ARG A 215 9.02 -21.74 -6.82
C ARG A 215 9.03 -21.10 -8.21
N ASN A 216 8.14 -21.52 -9.10
CA ASN A 216 8.08 -20.99 -10.47
C ASN A 216 7.71 -19.50 -10.46
N PHE A 217 6.72 -19.10 -9.64
CA PHE A 217 6.37 -17.69 -9.46
C PHE A 217 7.55 -16.86 -8.92
N ARG A 218 8.27 -17.35 -7.90
CA ARG A 218 9.49 -16.69 -7.41
C ARG A 218 10.54 -16.52 -8.52
N ASN A 219 10.81 -17.58 -9.27
CA ASN A 219 11.83 -17.53 -10.32
C ASN A 219 11.45 -16.52 -11.42
N LEU A 220 10.19 -16.56 -11.87
CA LEU A 220 9.67 -15.63 -12.86
C LEU A 220 9.73 -14.17 -12.39
N THR A 221 9.40 -13.91 -11.13
CA THR A 221 9.40 -12.54 -10.57
C THR A 221 10.79 -12.01 -10.23
N SER A 222 11.76 -12.89 -10.00
CA SER A 222 13.16 -12.50 -9.74
C SER A 222 13.92 -12.02 -10.98
N HIS A 223 13.49 -12.40 -12.19
CA HIS A 223 14.17 -12.01 -13.43
C HIS A 223 13.77 -10.60 -13.89
N PRO A 224 14.69 -9.72 -14.32
CA PRO A 224 14.34 -8.34 -14.73
C PRO A 224 13.31 -8.27 -15.86
N SER A 225 13.40 -9.17 -16.83
CA SER A 225 12.44 -9.35 -17.94
C SER A 225 11.21 -10.20 -17.58
N GLY A 226 11.03 -10.47 -16.29
CA GLY A 226 10.05 -11.38 -15.76
C GLY A 226 8.63 -10.83 -15.73
N PHE A 227 7.76 -11.61 -15.10
CA PHE A 227 6.33 -11.33 -14.93
C PHE A 227 6.10 -10.03 -14.14
N GLU A 228 5.30 -9.11 -14.69
CA GLU A 228 4.81 -7.95 -13.96
C GLU A 228 3.76 -8.42 -12.95
N SER A 229 4.08 -8.33 -11.66
CA SER A 229 3.22 -8.84 -10.58
C SER A 229 2.28 -7.77 -10.07
N THR A 230 1.05 -8.18 -9.77
CA THR A 230 0.03 -7.33 -9.17
C THR A 230 -0.06 -7.52 -7.66
N LYS A 231 -0.78 -6.63 -6.98
CA LYS A 231 -1.16 -6.79 -5.56
C LYS A 231 -1.84 -8.15 -5.31
N GLY A 232 -2.77 -8.54 -6.18
CA GLY A 232 -3.51 -9.80 -6.07
C GLY A 232 -2.60 -11.03 -6.18
N ASP A 233 -1.60 -11.01 -7.07
CA ASP A 233 -0.65 -12.12 -7.20
C ASP A 233 0.18 -12.31 -5.92
N ALA A 234 0.66 -11.20 -5.35
CA ALA A 234 1.43 -11.21 -4.12
C ALA A 234 0.61 -11.70 -2.92
N GLU A 235 -0.62 -11.22 -2.76
CA GLU A 235 -1.55 -11.66 -1.71
C GLU A 235 -1.89 -13.15 -1.82
N ALA A 236 -2.24 -13.60 -3.03
CA ALA A 236 -2.58 -15.00 -3.28
C ALA A 236 -1.39 -15.91 -2.93
N LEU A 237 -0.17 -15.49 -3.29
CA LEU A 237 1.02 -16.28 -2.99
C LEU A 237 1.38 -16.28 -1.50
N ILE A 238 1.25 -15.15 -0.79
CA ILE A 238 1.43 -15.13 0.67
C ILE A 238 0.47 -16.11 1.34
N LYS A 239 -0.82 -16.05 1.00
CA LYS A 239 -1.85 -16.94 1.57
C LYS A 239 -1.55 -18.41 1.27
N LEU A 240 -1.21 -18.72 0.02
CA LEU A 240 -0.86 -20.08 -0.39
C LEU A 240 0.36 -20.62 0.37
N VAL A 241 1.39 -19.79 0.56
CA VAL A 241 2.59 -20.17 1.32
C VAL A 241 2.27 -20.37 2.81
N ILE A 242 1.46 -19.50 3.42
CA ILE A 242 1.01 -19.64 4.80
C ILE A 242 0.27 -20.96 4.99
N GLU A 243 -0.72 -21.26 4.13
CA GLU A 243 -1.46 -22.52 4.19
C GLU A 243 -0.54 -23.73 4.04
N GLN A 244 0.41 -23.65 3.10
CA GLN A 244 1.35 -24.72 2.87
C GLN A 244 2.28 -24.94 4.07
N ILE A 245 2.74 -23.87 4.72
CA ILE A 245 3.57 -23.98 5.91
C ILE A 245 2.79 -24.61 7.06
N LYS A 246 1.55 -24.16 7.30
CA LYS A 246 0.69 -24.73 8.35
C LYS A 246 0.42 -26.22 8.16
N LYS A 247 0.34 -26.71 6.92
CA LYS A 247 0.17 -28.14 6.61
C LYS A 247 1.41 -29.00 6.85
N CYS A 248 2.57 -28.38 7.03
CA CYS A 248 3.87 -29.05 7.13
C CYS A 248 4.53 -28.92 8.51
N GLN A 249 3.89 -28.20 9.44
CA GLN A 249 4.33 -28.03 10.83
C GLN A 249 3.80 -29.14 11.73
#